data_AF-A0A0K0CWH3-F1
#
_entry.id   AF-A0A0K0CWH3-F1
#
_cell.length_a   1.000
_cell.length_b   1.000
_cell.length_c   1.000
_cell.angle_alpha   90.00
_cell.angle_beta   90.00
_cell.angle_gamma   90.00
#
_symmetry.space_group_name_H-M   'P 1'
#
loop_
_entity.id
_entity.type
_entity.pdbx_description
1 polymer ?
#
loop_
_entity_poly.entity_id
_entity_poly.type
_entity_poly.pdbx_seq_one_letter_code
_entity_poly.pdbx_strand_id
1 'polypeptide(L)'
;LEPNTTVTSFQIIYQPVSLGKIRFHRMITSSLAQLLELGFTQRDIEDVKGIFGDTNLYLLGVTVFVSAIHILFDVLSFKNDISFWRSRKSMVGLSTKALLWKCFSYTVIFFYLKDQDTSLLVIVPAGISVLIEFWKLKRAFKISFSLRRGVKFGAHTAEEAETDAFDNEAMRYLMWLMTPLCIGGAVYSLMYVPHKSWYSWFVESLANGVYAFGFLFMLPQLFVNYKLKSVAHLPWRAFTYKAFNTFIDDLFAFIIVMPTSHRVACFRDDIVFMVYLYQRYLYPVDHARINEFGETGDVGALVEKQAGKISDEGDSEKVTTRKRVSKKID
;
A
#
# COMPACT_ATOMS: atom_id res chain seq x y z
N LEU A 1 -50.95 16.59 -9.26
CA LEU A 1 -51.88 17.73 -9.46
C LEU A 1 -52.73 17.38 -10.66
N GLU A 2 -54.03 17.20 -10.47
CA GLU A 2 -54.95 16.96 -11.59
C GLU A 2 -55.03 18.21 -12.49
N PRO A 3 -55.22 18.04 -13.81
CA PRO A 3 -55.05 19.11 -14.80
C PRO A 3 -56.05 20.29 -14.73
N ASN A 4 -57.00 20.31 -13.79
CA ASN A 4 -58.04 21.35 -13.66
C ASN A 4 -58.01 22.12 -12.32
N THR A 5 -56.90 22.10 -11.58
CA THR A 5 -56.83 22.75 -10.25
C THR A 5 -56.35 24.20 -10.38
N THR A 6 -57.24 25.19 -10.23
CA THR A 6 -56.93 26.65 -10.32
C THR A 6 -56.59 27.32 -8.99
N VAL A 7 -56.80 26.63 -7.86
CA VAL A 7 -56.52 27.17 -6.52
C VAL A 7 -55.79 26.10 -5.71
N THR A 8 -54.58 26.40 -5.25
CA THR A 8 -53.77 25.51 -4.39
C THR A 8 -53.46 26.24 -3.09
N SER A 9 -53.79 25.63 -1.95
CA SER A 9 -53.45 26.15 -0.62
C SER A 9 -52.03 25.72 -0.24
N PHE A 10 -51.13 26.69 -0.07
CA PHE A 10 -49.77 26.47 0.40
C PHE A 10 -49.67 26.78 1.88
N GLN A 11 -49.13 25.85 2.66
CA GLN A 11 -48.69 26.13 4.03
C GLN A 11 -47.19 26.44 4.02
N ILE A 12 -46.84 27.68 4.36
CA ILE A 12 -45.44 28.11 4.49
C ILE A 12 -45.04 27.97 5.96
N ILE A 13 -44.12 27.06 6.24
CA ILE A 13 -43.57 26.86 7.58
C ILE A 13 -42.23 27.60 7.66
N TYR A 14 -42.15 28.60 8.53
CA TYR A 14 -40.91 29.32 8.80
C TYR A 14 -40.20 28.70 10.00
N GLN A 15 -38.96 28.25 9.83
CA GLN A 15 -38.13 27.75 10.92
C GLN A 15 -36.86 28.58 11.02
N PRO A 16 -36.51 29.09 12.22
CA PRO A 16 -35.26 29.80 12.42
C PRO A 16 -34.07 28.84 12.23
N VAL A 17 -33.11 29.25 11.40
CA VAL A 17 -31.91 28.48 11.10
C VAL A 17 -30.70 29.16 11.74
N SER A 18 -29.76 28.37 12.26
CA SER A 18 -28.53 28.92 12.84
C SER A 18 -27.72 29.71 11.81
N LEU A 19 -27.04 30.78 12.25
CA LEU A 19 -26.17 31.59 11.40
C LEU A 19 -25.07 30.75 10.73
N GLY A 20 -24.58 29.71 11.40
CA GLY A 20 -23.60 28.78 10.86
C GLY A 20 -24.14 28.00 9.65
N LYS A 21 -25.36 27.48 9.73
CA LYS A 21 -25.99 26.75 8.62
C LYS A 21 -26.26 27.67 7.42
N ILE A 22 -26.64 28.93 7.66
CA ILE A 22 -26.81 29.93 6.58
C ILE A 22 -25.47 30.23 5.88
N ARG A 23 -24.39 30.45 6.65
CA ARG A 23 -23.05 30.67 6.09
C ARG A 23 -22.56 29.48 5.28
N PHE A 24 -22.75 28.27 5.80
CA PHE A 24 -22.40 27.04 5.12
C PHE A 24 -23.16 26.89 3.79
N HIS A 25 -24.48 27.12 3.78
CA HIS A 25 -25.29 27.03 2.57
C HIS A 25 -24.86 28.05 1.50
N ARG A 26 -24.53 29.29 1.90
CA ARG A 26 -23.97 30.30 0.99
C ARG A 26 -22.61 29.88 0.42
N MET A 27 -21.72 29.32 1.25
CA MET A 27 -20.41 28.84 0.80
C MET A 27 -20.56 27.70 -0.23
N ILE A 28 -21.37 26.69 0.07
CA ILE A 28 -21.70 25.58 -0.85
C ILE A 28 -22.27 26.12 -2.16
N THR A 29 -23.23 27.06 -2.09
CA THR A 29 -23.88 27.61 -3.29
C THR A 29 -22.87 28.36 -4.18
N SER A 30 -21.96 29.13 -3.56
CA SER A 30 -20.87 29.80 -4.27
C SER A 30 -19.90 28.80 -4.92
N SER A 31 -19.54 27.72 -4.23
CA SER A 31 -18.66 26.68 -4.77
C SER A 31 -19.33 25.89 -5.90
N LEU A 32 -20.63 25.62 -5.81
CA LEU A 32 -21.40 24.96 -6.87
C LEU A 32 -21.52 25.84 -8.12
N ALA A 33 -21.65 27.16 -7.96
CA ALA A 33 -21.64 28.09 -9.09
C ALA A 33 -20.28 28.07 -9.83
N GLN A 34 -19.17 27.98 -9.09
CA GLN A 34 -17.83 27.83 -9.68
C GLN A 34 -17.65 26.50 -10.44
N LEU A 35 -18.22 25.40 -9.95
CA LEU A 35 -18.22 24.12 -10.67
C LEU A 35 -18.94 24.21 -12.03
N LEU A 36 -20.02 25.00 -12.10
CA LEU A 36 -20.75 25.28 -13.33
C LEU A 36 -19.88 26.03 -14.35
N GLU A 37 -19.08 27.00 -13.89
CA GLU A 37 -18.10 27.71 -14.73
C GLU A 37 -16.95 26.81 -15.21
N LEU A 38 -16.59 25.78 -14.42
CA LEU A 38 -15.60 24.76 -14.78
C LEU A 38 -16.14 23.69 -15.74
N GLY A 39 -17.41 23.78 -16.15
CA GLY A 39 -18.02 22.90 -17.16
C GLY A 39 -18.86 21.74 -16.61
N PHE A 40 -19.18 21.72 -15.32
CA PHE A 40 -20.12 20.74 -14.75
C PHE A 40 -21.56 21.04 -15.17
N THR A 41 -22.37 20.00 -15.36
CA THR A 41 -23.77 20.17 -15.78
C THR A 41 -24.68 20.53 -14.60
N GLN A 42 -25.82 21.19 -14.87
CA GLN A 42 -26.84 21.46 -13.85
C GLN A 42 -27.29 20.19 -13.11
N ARG A 43 -27.33 19.04 -13.82
CA ARG A 43 -27.67 17.75 -13.23
C ARG A 43 -26.64 17.31 -12.18
N ASP A 44 -25.34 17.45 -12.47
CA ASP A 44 -24.28 17.12 -11.51
C ASP A 44 -24.38 17.99 -10.24
N ILE A 45 -24.80 19.25 -10.40
CA ILE A 45 -25.01 20.17 -9.28
C ILE A 45 -26.24 19.81 -8.46
N GLU A 46 -27.31 19.34 -9.10
CA GLU A 46 -28.50 18.81 -8.43
C GLU A 46 -28.17 17.54 -7.65
N ASP A 47 -27.37 16.64 -8.22
CA ASP A 47 -26.90 15.43 -7.55
C ASP A 47 -26.04 15.77 -6.32
N VAL A 48 -25.13 16.75 -6.43
CA VAL A 48 -24.34 17.23 -5.28
C VAL A 48 -25.25 17.87 -4.22
N LYS A 49 -26.24 18.68 -4.61
CA LYS A 49 -27.22 19.27 -3.68
C LYS A 49 -28.03 18.19 -2.96
N GLY A 50 -28.44 17.12 -3.66
CA GLY A 50 -29.10 15.96 -3.08
C GLY A 50 -28.25 15.29 -2.01
N ILE A 51 -26.94 15.09 -2.28
CA ILE A 51 -26.01 14.53 -1.29
C ILE A 51 -25.94 15.38 -0.01
N PHE A 52 -25.86 16.71 -0.12
CA PHE A 52 -25.81 17.60 1.05
C PHE A 52 -27.17 17.84 1.74
N GLY A 53 -28.27 17.66 1.02
CA GLY A 53 -29.63 17.85 1.52
C GLY A 53 -30.22 16.62 2.20
N ASP A 54 -30.04 15.45 1.59
CA ASP A 54 -30.70 14.20 1.99
C ASP A 54 -29.83 13.32 2.90
N THR A 55 -28.50 13.58 2.97
CA THR A 55 -27.58 12.81 3.83
C THR A 55 -27.37 13.48 5.18
N ASN A 56 -27.21 12.68 6.24
CA ASN A 56 -26.76 13.19 7.55
C ASN A 56 -25.40 13.88 7.39
N LEU A 57 -25.36 15.21 7.62
CA LEU A 57 -24.16 16.04 7.50
C LEU A 57 -22.98 15.52 8.33
N TYR A 58 -23.23 14.88 9.47
CA TYR A 58 -22.17 14.26 10.27
C TYR A 58 -21.55 13.06 9.55
N LEU A 59 -22.38 12.20 8.95
CA LEU A 59 -21.89 11.03 8.21
C LEU A 59 -21.14 11.47 6.95
N LEU A 60 -21.66 12.46 6.21
CA LEU A 60 -20.98 13.03 5.05
C LEU A 60 -19.63 13.65 5.42
N GLY A 61 -19.58 14.43 6.51
CA GLY A 61 -18.35 15.06 6.99
C GLY A 61 -17.28 14.04 7.38
N VAL A 62 -17.67 12.96 8.07
CA VAL A 62 -16.77 11.85 8.41
C VAL A 62 -16.28 11.16 7.13
N THR A 63 -17.15 10.86 6.18
CA THR A 63 -16.76 10.20 4.91
C THR A 63 -15.76 11.05 4.12
N VAL A 64 -15.97 12.37 4.01
CA VAL A 64 -15.04 13.27 3.32
C VAL A 64 -13.70 13.34 4.04
N PHE A 65 -13.72 13.45 5.37
CA PHE A 65 -12.50 13.52 6.18
C PHE A 65 -11.67 12.24 6.08
N VAL A 66 -12.32 11.08 6.23
CA VAL A 66 -11.70 9.76 6.11
C VAL A 66 -11.12 9.57 4.70
N SER A 67 -11.89 9.92 3.65
CA SER A 67 -11.44 9.89 2.24
C SER A 67 -10.20 10.76 2.00
N ALA A 68 -10.15 11.97 2.57
CA ALA A 68 -9.01 12.87 2.42
C ALA A 68 -7.74 12.30 3.09
N ILE A 69 -7.88 11.70 4.28
CA ILE A 69 -6.76 11.07 4.99
C ILE A 69 -6.21 9.87 4.20
N HIS A 70 -7.06 9.05 3.61
CA HIS A 70 -6.63 7.91 2.81
C HIS A 70 -5.84 8.32 1.57
N ILE A 71 -6.38 9.26 0.79
CA ILE A 71 -5.67 9.79 -0.39
C ILE A 71 -4.31 10.38 0.03
N LEU A 72 -4.24 11.07 1.17
CA LEU A 72 -2.98 11.59 1.70
C LEU A 72 -1.98 10.46 1.97
N PHE A 73 -2.39 9.39 2.65
CA PHE A 73 -1.50 8.27 2.96
C PHE A 73 -1.07 7.48 1.73
N ASP A 74 -1.96 7.29 0.75
CA ASP A 74 -1.60 6.70 -0.54
C ASP A 74 -0.46 7.48 -1.20
N VAL A 75 -0.61 8.80 -1.29
CA VAL A 75 0.41 9.69 -1.87
C VAL A 75 1.73 9.62 -1.08
N LEU A 76 1.67 9.56 0.25
CA LEU A 76 2.87 9.42 1.09
C LEU A 76 3.56 8.07 0.86
N SER A 77 2.78 6.99 0.75
CA SER A 77 3.30 5.65 0.50
C SER A 77 3.98 5.56 -0.87
N PHE A 78 3.34 6.09 -1.92
CA PHE A 78 3.91 6.17 -3.27
C PHE A 78 5.17 7.03 -3.31
N LYS A 79 5.15 8.19 -2.65
CA LYS A 79 6.31 9.08 -2.57
C LYS A 79 7.49 8.37 -1.91
N ASN A 80 7.26 7.66 -0.81
CA ASN A 80 8.30 6.93 -0.11
C ASN A 80 8.88 5.80 -0.96
N ASP A 81 8.02 5.03 -1.60
CA ASP A 81 8.41 3.92 -2.47
C ASP A 81 9.19 4.40 -3.70
N ILE A 82 8.71 5.43 -4.40
CA ILE A 82 9.44 6.05 -5.52
C ILE A 82 10.78 6.62 -5.05
N SER A 83 10.82 7.28 -3.89
CA SER A 83 12.05 7.83 -3.33
C SER A 83 13.06 6.73 -3.00
N PHE A 84 12.59 5.63 -2.40
CA PHE A 84 13.40 4.47 -2.04
C PHE A 84 14.01 3.82 -3.28
N TRP A 85 13.19 3.55 -4.30
CA TRP A 85 13.72 3.02 -5.55
C TRP A 85 14.64 4.02 -6.23
N ARG A 86 14.33 5.33 -6.24
CA ARG A 86 15.18 6.38 -6.84
C ARG A 86 16.58 6.43 -6.22
N SER A 87 16.71 6.37 -4.90
CA SER A 87 18.00 6.46 -4.21
C SER A 87 18.90 5.22 -4.40
N ARG A 88 18.34 4.08 -4.80
CA ARG A 88 19.07 2.82 -4.90
C ARG A 88 19.91 2.68 -6.18
N LYS A 89 21.21 2.40 -6.02
CA LYS A 89 22.16 2.16 -7.12
C LYS A 89 22.42 0.68 -7.41
N SER A 90 22.35 -0.20 -6.41
CA SER A 90 22.55 -1.65 -6.54
C SER A 90 21.22 -2.41 -6.42
N MET A 91 21.00 -3.41 -7.27
CA MET A 91 19.83 -4.29 -7.24
C MET A 91 20.09 -5.60 -6.49
N VAL A 92 21.29 -5.76 -5.90
CA VAL A 92 21.65 -6.94 -5.10
C VAL A 92 20.69 -7.06 -3.92
N GLY A 93 20.14 -8.26 -3.72
CA GLY A 93 19.14 -8.57 -2.68
C GLY A 93 17.67 -8.39 -3.09
N LEU A 94 17.38 -8.05 -4.36
CA LEU A 94 16.02 -8.03 -4.90
C LEU A 94 15.81 -9.17 -5.91
N SER A 95 14.81 -10.02 -5.66
CA SER A 95 14.41 -11.04 -6.65
C SER A 95 13.65 -10.39 -7.81
N THR A 96 14.19 -10.50 -9.02
CA THR A 96 13.53 -10.02 -10.24
C THR A 96 12.25 -10.80 -10.56
N LYS A 97 12.20 -12.08 -10.17
CA LYS A 97 11.00 -12.93 -10.28
C LYS A 97 9.88 -12.44 -9.36
N ALA A 98 10.22 -12.07 -8.13
CA ALA A 98 9.27 -11.49 -7.19
C ALA A 98 8.71 -10.15 -7.71
N LEU A 99 9.56 -9.30 -8.31
CA LEU A 99 9.12 -8.04 -8.90
C LEU A 99 8.20 -8.25 -10.10
N LEU A 100 8.50 -9.22 -10.97
CA LEU A 100 7.62 -9.59 -12.08
C LEU A 100 6.26 -10.10 -11.58
N TRP A 101 6.27 -10.96 -10.56
CA TRP A 101 5.05 -11.49 -9.95
C TRP A 101 4.22 -10.37 -9.30
N LYS A 102 4.85 -9.42 -8.61
CA LYS A 102 4.18 -8.23 -8.06
C LYS A 102 3.53 -7.41 -9.17
N CYS A 103 4.28 -7.07 -10.23
CA CYS A 103 3.74 -6.31 -11.37
C CYS A 103 2.54 -7.00 -12.03
N PHE A 104 2.62 -8.33 -12.23
CA PHE A 104 1.51 -9.13 -12.73
C PHE A 104 0.30 -9.09 -11.78
N SER A 105 0.53 -9.30 -10.49
CA SER A 105 -0.50 -9.30 -9.45
C SER A 105 -1.26 -7.98 -9.38
N TYR A 106 -0.55 -6.85 -9.30
CA TYR A 106 -1.17 -5.51 -9.27
C TYR A 106 -1.99 -5.24 -10.54
N THR A 107 -1.52 -5.69 -11.70
CA THR A 107 -2.23 -5.52 -12.98
C THR A 107 -3.55 -6.28 -12.98
N VAL A 108 -3.55 -7.55 -12.55
CA VAL A 108 -4.77 -8.37 -12.43
C VAL A 108 -5.75 -7.74 -11.44
N ILE A 109 -5.28 -7.30 -10.27
CA ILE A 109 -6.11 -6.66 -9.24
C ILE A 109 -6.76 -5.38 -9.79
N PHE A 110 -6.01 -4.55 -10.52
CA PHE A 110 -6.56 -3.34 -11.12
C PHE A 110 -7.69 -3.64 -12.12
N PHE A 111 -7.51 -4.64 -13.00
CA PHE A 111 -8.57 -5.04 -13.92
C PHE A 111 -9.79 -5.61 -13.20
N TYR A 112 -9.58 -6.34 -12.11
CA TYR A 112 -10.66 -6.84 -11.27
C TYR A 112 -11.45 -5.72 -10.59
N LEU A 113 -10.77 -4.76 -9.97
CA LEU A 113 -11.42 -3.62 -9.33
C LEU A 113 -12.22 -2.78 -10.33
N LYS A 114 -11.70 -2.65 -11.56
CA LYS A 114 -12.39 -1.98 -12.67
C LYS A 114 -13.63 -2.74 -13.14
N ASP A 115 -13.57 -4.07 -13.25
CA ASP A 115 -14.71 -4.91 -13.67
C ASP A 115 -15.84 -4.95 -12.61
N GLN A 116 -15.48 -4.74 -11.35
CA GLN A 116 -16.43 -4.69 -10.22
C GLN A 116 -16.99 -3.28 -9.96
N ASP A 117 -16.75 -2.30 -10.83
CA ASP A 117 -17.22 -0.91 -10.69
C ASP A 117 -16.92 -0.31 -9.30
N THR A 118 -15.71 -0.59 -8.78
CA THR A 118 -15.30 -0.13 -7.45
C THR A 118 -15.19 1.40 -7.41
N SER A 119 -15.31 2.00 -6.23
CA SER A 119 -15.10 3.44 -6.02
C SER A 119 -13.78 3.93 -6.65
N LEU A 120 -13.82 5.09 -7.29
CA LEU A 120 -12.64 5.76 -7.87
C LEU A 120 -11.54 5.99 -6.84
N LEU A 121 -11.92 6.15 -5.56
CA LEU A 121 -10.99 6.30 -4.46
C LEU A 121 -10.04 5.10 -4.31
N VAL A 122 -10.48 3.89 -4.67
CA VAL A 122 -9.64 2.68 -4.62
C VAL A 122 -8.99 2.38 -5.98
N ILE A 123 -9.73 2.59 -7.08
CA ILE A 123 -9.23 2.31 -8.44
C ILE A 123 -8.06 3.23 -8.83
N VAL A 124 -8.13 4.52 -8.50
CA VAL A 124 -7.10 5.49 -8.90
C VAL A 124 -5.75 5.18 -8.24
N PRO A 125 -5.65 4.99 -6.91
CA PRO A 125 -4.41 4.53 -6.27
C PRO A 125 -3.92 3.18 -6.77
N ALA A 126 -4.83 2.21 -7.02
CA ALA A 126 -4.46 0.92 -7.60
C ALA A 126 -3.84 1.09 -9.00
N GLY A 127 -4.39 1.95 -9.84
CA GLY A 127 -3.84 2.28 -11.16
C GLY A 127 -2.47 2.96 -11.08
N ILE A 128 -2.28 3.90 -10.16
CA ILE A 128 -0.97 4.52 -9.91
C ILE A 128 0.04 3.47 -9.44
N SER A 129 -0.36 2.55 -8.57
CA SER A 129 0.48 1.44 -8.08
C SER A 129 0.97 0.57 -9.24
N VAL A 130 0.09 0.20 -10.17
CA VAL A 130 0.46 -0.55 -11.38
C VAL A 130 1.53 0.19 -12.19
N LEU A 131 1.36 1.50 -12.42
CA LEU A 131 2.33 2.31 -13.15
C LEU A 131 3.70 2.36 -12.45
N ILE A 132 3.70 2.47 -11.12
CA ILE A 132 4.92 2.45 -10.30
C ILE A 132 5.61 1.09 -10.42
N GLU A 133 4.88 -0.02 -10.33
CA GLU A 133 5.44 -1.38 -10.48
C GLU A 133 6.04 -1.59 -11.88
N PHE A 134 5.37 -1.14 -12.94
CA PHE A 134 5.95 -1.18 -14.29
C PHE A 134 7.24 -0.34 -14.40
N TRP A 135 7.28 0.83 -13.76
CA TRP A 135 8.49 1.65 -13.72
C TRP A 135 9.65 0.94 -12.99
N LYS A 136 9.36 0.30 -11.83
CA LYS A 136 10.34 -0.51 -11.10
C LYS A 136 10.83 -1.67 -11.96
N LEU A 137 9.94 -2.39 -12.62
CA LEU A 137 10.26 -3.51 -13.50
C LEU A 137 11.19 -3.07 -14.64
N LYS A 138 10.83 -1.99 -15.34
CA LYS A 138 11.67 -1.41 -16.41
C LYS A 138 13.08 -1.07 -15.92
N ARG A 139 13.18 -0.53 -14.71
CA ARG A 139 14.47 -0.17 -14.09
C ARG A 139 15.27 -1.39 -13.66
N ALA A 140 14.63 -2.37 -13.01
CA ALA A 140 15.28 -3.58 -12.52
C ALA A 140 15.85 -4.44 -13.66
N PHE A 141 15.10 -4.59 -14.76
CA PHE A 141 15.57 -5.30 -15.95
C PHE A 141 16.60 -4.52 -16.79
N LYS A 142 16.98 -3.30 -16.36
CA LYS A 142 17.89 -2.38 -17.07
C LYS A 142 17.56 -2.29 -18.57
N ILE A 143 16.27 -2.26 -18.92
CA ILE A 143 15.84 -2.33 -20.32
C ILE A 143 16.27 -1.04 -21.03
N SER A 144 17.35 -1.12 -21.79
CA SER A 144 17.72 -0.10 -22.77
C SER A 144 16.95 -0.36 -24.06
N PHE A 145 16.01 0.52 -24.38
CA PHE A 145 15.26 0.45 -25.63
C PHE A 145 16.14 1.02 -26.75
N SER A 146 16.81 0.15 -27.50
CA SER A 146 17.57 0.54 -28.70
C SER A 146 16.70 0.35 -29.92
N LEU A 147 16.25 1.45 -30.54
CA LEU A 147 15.38 1.47 -31.72
C LEU A 147 15.99 0.77 -32.96
N ARG A 148 17.25 0.33 -32.91
CA ARG A 148 17.95 -0.36 -34.01
C ARG A 148 18.40 -1.80 -33.71
N ARG A 149 18.40 -2.27 -32.45
CA ARG A 149 18.90 -3.62 -32.08
C ARG A 149 18.20 -4.22 -30.86
N GLY A 150 16.87 -4.35 -30.90
CA GLY A 150 16.08 -5.20 -29.99
C GLY A 150 16.22 -4.94 -28.48
N VAL A 151 15.51 -5.74 -27.69
CA VAL A 151 15.53 -5.69 -26.21
C VAL A 151 16.78 -6.41 -25.70
N LYS A 152 17.68 -5.68 -25.01
CA LYS A 152 18.81 -6.29 -24.29
C LYS A 152 18.51 -6.36 -22.80
N PHE A 153 18.38 -7.59 -22.30
CA PHE A 153 18.37 -7.88 -20.87
C PHE A 153 19.82 -7.86 -20.36
N GLY A 154 20.10 -7.09 -19.31
CA GLY A 154 21.41 -7.10 -18.64
C GLY A 154 21.68 -8.44 -17.97
N ALA A 155 22.93 -8.92 -18.01
CA ALA A 155 23.31 -10.19 -17.40
C ALA A 155 23.20 -10.14 -15.87
N HIS A 156 22.63 -11.21 -15.30
CA HIS A 156 22.57 -11.47 -13.86
C HIS A 156 23.97 -11.79 -13.31
N THR A 157 24.35 -11.13 -12.23
CA THR A 157 25.63 -11.38 -11.52
C THR A 157 25.55 -12.70 -10.75
N ALA A 158 26.66 -13.43 -10.59
CA ALA A 158 26.71 -14.76 -9.97
C ALA A 158 26.14 -14.80 -8.54
N GLU A 159 26.24 -13.69 -7.80
CA GLU A 159 25.67 -13.51 -6.45
C GLU A 159 24.13 -13.36 -6.44
N GLU A 160 23.53 -12.92 -7.56
CA GLU A 160 22.07 -12.89 -7.74
C GLU A 160 21.52 -14.30 -7.98
N ALA A 161 22.31 -15.22 -8.54
CA ALA A 161 21.91 -16.60 -8.82
C ALA A 161 21.85 -17.48 -7.56
N GLU A 162 22.70 -17.24 -6.56
CA GLU A 162 22.66 -17.97 -5.29
C GLU A 162 21.46 -17.57 -4.41
N THR A 163 21.07 -16.29 -4.44
CA THR A 163 19.85 -15.82 -3.74
C THR A 163 18.58 -16.44 -4.36
N ASP A 164 18.56 -16.61 -5.68
CA ASP A 164 17.48 -17.25 -6.44
C ASP A 164 17.31 -18.76 -6.16
N ALA A 165 18.35 -19.43 -5.63
CA ALA A 165 18.33 -20.87 -5.36
C ALA A 165 17.56 -21.21 -4.07
N PHE A 166 17.67 -20.38 -3.03
CA PHE A 166 16.94 -20.59 -1.76
C PHE A 166 15.44 -20.31 -1.89
N ASP A 167 15.04 -19.35 -2.74
CA ASP A 167 13.63 -19.09 -3.04
C ASP A 167 12.99 -20.19 -3.89
N ASN A 168 13.76 -20.86 -4.74
CA ASN A 168 13.24 -21.85 -5.70
C ASN A 168 12.60 -23.09 -5.05
N GLU A 169 13.09 -23.53 -3.89
CA GLU A 169 12.57 -24.75 -3.27
C GLU A 169 11.23 -24.51 -2.55
N ALA A 170 11.16 -23.46 -1.72
CA ALA A 170 9.91 -23.04 -1.09
C ALA A 170 8.86 -22.64 -2.13
N MET A 171 9.29 -21.97 -3.21
CA MET A 171 8.39 -21.59 -4.29
C MET A 171 7.86 -22.77 -5.08
N ARG A 172 8.68 -23.80 -5.32
CA ARG A 172 8.25 -24.98 -6.08
C ARG A 172 7.20 -25.79 -5.33
N TYR A 173 7.38 -26.00 -4.03
CA TYR A 173 6.34 -26.65 -3.21
C TYR A 173 5.07 -25.81 -3.13
N LEU A 174 5.23 -24.49 -3.00
CA LEU A 174 4.09 -23.58 -2.93
C LEU A 174 3.28 -23.58 -4.23
N MET A 175 3.94 -23.54 -5.39
CA MET A 175 3.28 -23.63 -6.69
C MET A 175 2.54 -24.96 -6.85
N TRP A 176 3.13 -26.08 -6.41
CA TRP A 176 2.51 -27.40 -6.54
C TRP A 176 1.22 -27.54 -5.71
N LEU A 177 1.17 -26.89 -4.54
CA LEU A 177 -0.05 -26.81 -3.73
C LEU A 177 -1.07 -25.80 -4.31
N MET A 178 -0.59 -24.70 -4.89
CA MET A 178 -1.45 -23.60 -5.32
C MET A 178 -2.12 -23.80 -6.66
N THR A 179 -1.42 -24.36 -7.64
CA THR A 179 -2.00 -24.63 -8.95
C THR A 179 -3.32 -25.42 -8.86
N PRO A 180 -3.43 -26.55 -8.12
CA PRO A 180 -4.70 -27.26 -8.01
C PRO A 180 -5.76 -26.49 -7.22
N LEU A 181 -5.37 -25.70 -6.20
CA LEU A 181 -6.32 -24.89 -5.42
C LEU A 181 -6.93 -23.77 -6.25
N CYS A 182 -6.12 -23.06 -7.04
CA CYS A 182 -6.60 -22.00 -7.94
C CYS A 182 -7.47 -22.58 -9.06
N ILE A 183 -7.09 -23.72 -9.65
CA ILE A 183 -7.91 -24.39 -10.68
C ILE A 183 -9.24 -24.88 -10.08
N GLY A 184 -9.20 -25.53 -8.91
CA GLY A 184 -10.41 -25.97 -8.21
C GLY A 184 -11.33 -24.81 -7.84
N GLY A 185 -10.77 -23.70 -7.36
CA GLY A 185 -11.51 -22.47 -7.08
C GLY A 185 -12.13 -21.84 -8.33
N ALA A 186 -11.40 -21.82 -9.45
CA ALA A 186 -11.90 -21.30 -10.72
C ALA A 186 -13.04 -22.15 -11.29
N VAL A 187 -12.92 -23.49 -11.21
CA VAL A 187 -13.97 -24.43 -11.64
C VAL A 187 -15.20 -24.34 -10.73
N TYR A 188 -15.00 -24.29 -9.42
CA TYR A 188 -16.10 -24.08 -8.46
C TYR A 188 -16.82 -22.75 -8.73
N SER A 189 -16.06 -21.67 -8.92
CA SER A 189 -16.60 -20.36 -9.28
C SER A 189 -17.42 -20.43 -10.57
N LEU A 190 -16.95 -21.15 -11.58
CA LEU A 190 -17.68 -21.30 -12.84
C LEU A 190 -19.01 -22.06 -12.68
N MET A 191 -19.06 -23.07 -11.81
CA MET A 191 -20.25 -23.92 -11.64
C MET A 191 -21.29 -23.33 -10.69
N TYR A 192 -20.86 -22.61 -9.65
CA TYR A 192 -21.73 -22.23 -8.53
C TYR A 192 -21.91 -20.73 -8.33
N VAL A 193 -21.10 -19.87 -8.95
CA VAL A 193 -21.19 -18.41 -8.80
C VAL A 193 -21.74 -17.80 -10.09
N PRO A 194 -22.76 -16.92 -10.03
CA PRO A 194 -23.25 -16.22 -11.21
C PRO A 194 -22.25 -15.14 -11.65
N HIS A 195 -21.82 -15.22 -12.92
CA HIS A 195 -20.87 -14.28 -13.52
C HIS A 195 -21.54 -13.37 -14.54
N LYS A 196 -21.13 -12.09 -14.60
CA LYS A 196 -21.65 -11.13 -15.60
C LYS A 196 -21.27 -11.53 -17.03
N SER A 197 -20.08 -12.09 -17.21
CA SER A 197 -19.54 -12.53 -18.51
C SER A 197 -18.37 -13.49 -18.32
N TRP A 198 -17.96 -14.16 -19.40
CA TRP A 198 -16.74 -14.98 -19.41
C TRP A 198 -15.48 -14.18 -19.07
N TYR A 199 -15.44 -12.89 -19.44
CA TYR A 199 -14.35 -12.00 -19.08
C TYR A 199 -14.33 -11.73 -17.56
N SER A 200 -15.50 -11.41 -16.99
CA SER A 200 -15.65 -11.15 -15.55
C SER A 200 -15.28 -12.39 -14.72
N TRP A 201 -15.73 -13.58 -15.13
CA TRP A 201 -15.33 -14.85 -14.51
C TRP A 201 -13.82 -15.08 -14.52
N PHE A 202 -13.18 -14.84 -15.68
CA PHE A 202 -11.75 -15.06 -15.83
C PHE A 202 -10.93 -14.09 -14.97
N VAL A 203 -11.29 -12.80 -14.99
CA VAL A 203 -10.62 -11.76 -14.21
C VAL A 203 -10.83 -11.98 -12.71
N GLU A 204 -12.04 -12.35 -12.29
CA GLU A 204 -12.34 -12.69 -10.89
C GLU A 204 -11.57 -13.93 -10.43
N SER A 205 -11.53 -14.99 -11.25
CA SER A 205 -10.78 -16.21 -10.93
C SER A 205 -9.28 -15.93 -10.84
N LEU A 206 -8.73 -15.12 -11.74
CA LEU A 206 -7.35 -14.67 -11.67
C LEU A 206 -7.08 -13.83 -10.43
N ALA A 207 -7.97 -12.88 -10.09
CA ALA A 207 -7.81 -12.04 -8.91
C ALA A 207 -7.84 -12.85 -7.62
N ASN A 208 -8.79 -13.78 -7.48
CA ASN A 208 -8.85 -14.70 -6.35
C ASN A 208 -7.59 -15.57 -6.24
N GLY A 209 -7.08 -16.05 -7.37
CA GLY A 209 -5.80 -16.76 -7.41
C GLY A 209 -4.64 -15.89 -6.94
N VAL A 210 -4.49 -14.69 -7.51
CA VAL A 210 -3.45 -13.72 -7.15
C VAL A 210 -3.54 -13.34 -5.66
N TYR A 211 -4.74 -13.15 -5.13
CA TYR A 211 -4.93 -12.93 -3.70
C TYR A 211 -4.42 -14.15 -2.91
N ALA A 212 -4.86 -15.37 -3.22
CA ALA A 212 -4.40 -16.57 -2.51
C ALA A 212 -2.87 -16.73 -2.53
N PHE A 213 -2.25 -16.51 -3.70
CA PHE A 213 -0.80 -16.50 -3.84
C PHE A 213 -0.15 -15.40 -2.99
N GLY A 214 -0.65 -14.16 -3.06
CA GLY A 214 -0.14 -13.02 -2.31
C GLY A 214 -0.11 -13.26 -0.80
N PHE A 215 -1.14 -13.92 -0.26
CA PHE A 215 -1.18 -14.35 1.14
C PHE A 215 0.00 -15.27 1.48
N LEU A 216 0.18 -16.30 0.67
CA LEU A 216 1.20 -17.31 0.90
C LEU A 216 2.62 -16.78 0.73
N PHE A 217 2.84 -15.85 -0.21
CA PHE A 217 4.13 -15.18 -0.35
C PHE A 217 4.56 -14.40 0.90
N MET A 218 3.63 -14.03 1.79
CA MET A 218 3.94 -13.35 3.04
C MET A 218 4.26 -14.32 4.20
N LEU A 219 3.84 -15.59 4.11
CA LEU A 219 4.07 -16.58 5.18
C LEU A 219 5.55 -16.98 5.38
N PRO A 220 6.37 -17.18 4.33
CA PRO A 220 7.79 -17.48 4.50
C PRO A 220 8.51 -16.44 5.37
N GLN A 221 8.20 -15.16 5.20
CA GLN A 221 8.79 -14.09 6.01
C GLN A 221 8.45 -14.25 7.50
N LEU A 222 7.19 -14.51 7.82
CA LEU A 222 6.73 -14.79 9.19
C LEU A 222 7.37 -16.06 9.76
N PHE A 223 7.51 -17.11 8.94
CA PHE A 223 8.13 -18.37 9.35
C PHE A 223 9.62 -18.21 9.64
N VAL A 224 10.34 -17.50 8.76
CA VAL A 224 11.77 -17.20 8.95
C VAL A 224 11.98 -16.36 10.20
N ASN A 225 11.15 -15.35 10.45
CA ASN A 225 11.18 -14.58 11.70
C ASN A 225 11.03 -15.48 12.94
N TYR A 226 10.08 -16.42 12.88
CA TYR A 226 9.82 -17.34 13.99
C TYR A 226 10.97 -18.34 14.20
N LYS A 227 11.55 -18.87 13.11
CA LYS A 227 12.64 -19.85 13.14
C LYS A 227 13.96 -19.23 13.61
N LEU A 228 14.32 -18.07 13.08
CA LEU A 228 15.55 -17.35 13.42
C LEU A 228 15.45 -16.56 14.73
N LYS A 229 14.25 -16.43 15.31
CA LYS A 229 13.99 -15.64 16.51
C LYS A 229 14.51 -14.20 16.38
N SER A 230 14.43 -13.64 15.18
CA SER A 230 14.84 -12.26 14.87
C SER A 230 13.93 -11.67 13.79
N VAL A 231 13.80 -10.33 13.77
CA VAL A 231 13.02 -9.62 12.75
C VAL A 231 13.95 -8.71 11.95
N ALA A 232 13.89 -8.76 10.62
CA ALA A 232 14.70 -7.88 9.78
C ALA A 232 14.41 -6.41 10.07
N HIS A 233 15.46 -5.59 10.08
CA HIS A 233 15.30 -4.15 10.25
C HIS A 233 14.47 -3.54 9.10
N LEU A 234 13.33 -2.94 9.47
CA LEU A 234 12.52 -2.12 8.55
C LEU A 234 12.70 -0.64 8.90
N PRO A 235 13.00 0.25 7.93
CA PRO A 235 13.06 1.68 8.18
C PRO A 235 11.78 2.20 8.83
N TRP A 236 11.89 3.02 9.88
CA TRP A 236 10.75 3.52 10.65
C TRP A 236 9.67 4.18 9.78
N ARG A 237 10.07 4.90 8.72
CA ARG A 237 9.15 5.53 7.76
C ARG A 237 8.32 4.50 7.00
N ALA A 238 8.97 3.52 6.39
CA ALA A 238 8.29 2.45 5.65
C ALA A 238 7.36 1.64 6.55
N PHE A 239 7.79 1.37 7.79
CA PHE A 239 6.99 0.66 8.78
C PHE A 239 5.73 1.45 9.16
N THR A 240 5.89 2.75 9.39
CA THR A 240 4.79 3.65 9.74
C THR A 240 3.78 3.75 8.60
N TYR A 241 4.23 3.87 7.35
CA TYR A 241 3.34 3.87 6.19
C TYR A 241 2.60 2.54 6.02
N LYS A 242 3.29 1.41 6.22
CA LYS A 242 2.65 0.09 6.21
C LYS A 242 1.56 -0.01 7.27
N ALA A 243 1.86 0.41 8.51
CA ALA A 243 0.90 0.39 9.62
C ALA A 243 -0.35 1.24 9.36
N PHE A 244 -0.17 2.46 8.82
CA PHE A 244 -1.28 3.35 8.53
C PHE A 244 -2.09 2.89 7.32
N ASN A 245 -1.47 2.37 6.26
CA ASN A 245 -2.19 1.83 5.11
C ASN A 245 -3.10 0.69 5.54
N THR A 246 -2.55 -0.29 6.24
CA THR A 246 -3.28 -1.40 6.88
C THR A 246 -4.48 -0.92 7.70
N PHE A 247 -4.24 -0.07 8.72
CA PHE A 247 -5.32 0.41 9.59
C PHE A 247 -6.42 1.21 8.87
N ILE A 248 -6.03 2.02 7.89
CA ILE A 248 -6.98 2.83 7.12
C ILE A 248 -7.75 1.94 6.12
N ASP A 249 -7.10 1.00 5.44
CA ASP A 249 -7.75 0.08 4.49
C ASP A 249 -8.86 -0.75 5.16
N ASP A 250 -8.64 -1.19 6.41
CA ASP A 250 -9.66 -1.86 7.22
C ASP A 250 -10.85 -0.94 7.54
N LEU A 251 -10.61 0.31 7.96
CA LEU A 251 -11.68 1.29 8.18
C LEU A 251 -12.48 1.54 6.90
N PHE A 252 -11.81 1.60 5.76
CA PHE A 252 -12.42 1.77 4.45
C PHE A 252 -13.19 0.55 3.99
N ALA A 253 -12.76 -0.66 4.34
CA ALA A 253 -13.48 -1.89 4.10
C ALA A 253 -14.88 -1.91 4.71
N PHE A 254 -15.10 -1.18 5.80
CA PHE A 254 -16.41 -1.08 6.41
C PHE A 254 -17.25 0.08 5.88
N ILE A 255 -16.63 1.16 5.40
CA ILE A 255 -17.31 2.40 5.02
C ILE A 255 -17.60 2.47 3.51
N ILE A 256 -16.64 2.06 2.67
CA ILE A 256 -16.72 2.20 1.21
C ILE A 256 -17.09 0.87 0.57
N VAL A 257 -17.99 0.93 -0.41
CA VAL A 257 -18.33 -0.20 -1.26
C VAL A 257 -17.11 -0.62 -2.09
N MET A 258 -16.55 -1.76 -1.71
CA MET A 258 -15.53 -2.47 -2.47
C MET A 258 -15.84 -3.98 -2.51
N PRO A 259 -15.37 -4.70 -3.55
CA PRO A 259 -15.67 -6.12 -3.70
C PRO A 259 -15.18 -6.94 -2.50
N THR A 260 -15.95 -7.95 -2.13
CA THR A 260 -15.69 -8.79 -0.94
C THR A 260 -14.32 -9.46 -0.98
N SER A 261 -13.85 -9.90 -2.14
CA SER A 261 -12.52 -10.50 -2.29
C SER A 261 -11.39 -9.52 -1.94
N HIS A 262 -11.50 -8.26 -2.37
CA HIS A 262 -10.53 -7.22 -2.06
C HIS A 262 -10.58 -6.85 -0.57
N ARG A 263 -11.78 -6.78 0.02
CA ARG A 263 -11.96 -6.56 1.46
C ARG A 263 -11.28 -7.65 2.29
N VAL A 264 -11.47 -8.91 1.92
CA VAL A 264 -10.81 -10.06 2.57
C VAL A 264 -9.30 -10.02 2.37
N ALA A 265 -8.83 -9.55 1.20
CA ALA A 265 -7.41 -9.38 0.94
C ALA A 265 -6.77 -8.26 1.80
N CYS A 266 -7.45 -7.12 2.00
CA CYS A 266 -6.98 -6.10 2.95
C CYS A 266 -6.94 -6.67 4.38
N PHE A 267 -8.06 -7.24 4.84
CA PHE A 267 -8.17 -7.78 6.20
C PHE A 267 -7.14 -8.88 6.52
N ARG A 268 -6.77 -9.73 5.55
CA ARG A 268 -5.71 -10.73 5.78
C ARG A 268 -4.33 -10.05 5.95
N ASP A 269 -4.06 -8.98 5.20
CA ASP A 269 -2.78 -8.29 5.21
C ASP A 269 -2.63 -7.60 6.57
N ASP A 270 -3.73 -7.15 7.17
CA ASP A 270 -3.87 -6.68 8.54
C ASP A 270 -3.57 -7.75 9.59
N ILE A 271 -4.13 -8.96 9.46
CA ILE A 271 -3.79 -10.08 10.35
C ILE A 271 -2.30 -10.41 10.28
N VAL A 272 -1.75 -10.50 9.06
CA VAL A 272 -0.32 -10.75 8.83
C VAL A 272 0.54 -9.66 9.47
N PHE A 273 0.13 -8.39 9.32
CA PHE A 273 0.81 -7.27 9.94
C PHE A 273 0.77 -7.33 11.47
N MET A 274 -0.37 -7.70 12.07
CA MET A 274 -0.50 -7.87 13.52
C MET A 274 0.42 -8.98 14.06
N VAL A 275 0.49 -10.12 13.36
CA VAL A 275 1.43 -11.20 13.71
C VAL A 275 2.88 -10.71 13.59
N TYR A 276 3.19 -9.93 12.55
CA TYR A 276 4.52 -9.32 12.40
C TYR A 276 4.85 -8.36 13.56
N LEU A 277 3.90 -7.53 14.01
CA LEU A 277 4.08 -6.67 15.19
C LEU A 277 4.36 -7.50 16.45
N TYR A 278 3.59 -8.57 16.64
CA TYR A 278 3.79 -9.49 17.76
C TYR A 278 5.18 -10.14 17.73
N GLN A 279 5.63 -10.60 16.56
CA GLN A 279 6.98 -11.14 16.38
C GLN A 279 8.06 -10.09 16.67
N ARG A 280 7.88 -8.85 16.23
CA ARG A 280 8.82 -7.74 16.49
C ARG A 280 8.88 -7.35 17.96
N TYR A 281 7.79 -7.52 18.70
CA TYR A 281 7.78 -7.32 20.15
C TYR A 281 8.57 -8.41 20.88
N LEU A 282 8.44 -9.66 20.44
CA LEU A 282 9.07 -10.82 21.09
C LEU A 282 10.55 -11.01 20.70
N TYR A 283 10.92 -10.69 19.46
CA TYR A 283 12.24 -10.99 18.89
C TYR A 283 13.05 -9.71 18.61
N PRO A 284 14.38 -9.73 18.86
CA PRO A 284 15.24 -8.59 18.57
C PRO A 284 15.29 -8.27 17.07
N VAL A 285 15.49 -6.99 16.76
CA VAL A 285 15.64 -6.51 15.39
C VAL A 285 17.06 -6.81 14.91
N ASP A 286 17.16 -7.61 13.86
CA ASP A 286 18.42 -7.96 13.22
C ASP A 286 18.71 -7.00 12.05
N HIS A 287 19.78 -6.22 12.21
CA HIS A 287 20.24 -5.25 11.22
C HIS A 287 21.11 -5.89 10.12
N ALA A 288 21.69 -7.07 10.34
CA ALA A 288 22.47 -7.76 9.31
C ALA A 288 21.59 -8.46 8.28
N ARG A 289 20.29 -8.64 8.58
CA ARG A 289 19.36 -9.37 7.72
C ARG A 289 18.73 -8.47 6.67
N ILE A 290 18.69 -8.98 5.44
CA ILE A 290 18.02 -8.34 4.31
C ILE A 290 16.50 -8.33 4.60
N ASN A 291 15.91 -7.13 4.58
CA ASN A 291 14.47 -6.94 4.76
C ASN A 291 13.68 -7.21 3.47
N GLU A 292 12.35 -7.15 3.53
CA GLU A 292 11.45 -7.36 2.38
C GLU A 292 11.68 -6.38 1.20
N PHE A 293 12.40 -5.29 1.45
CA PHE A 293 12.80 -4.30 0.46
C PHE A 293 14.24 -4.50 -0.04
N GLY A 294 14.92 -5.58 0.38
CA GLY A 294 16.29 -5.88 0.00
C GLY A 294 17.35 -5.07 0.77
N GLU A 295 17.01 -4.36 1.85
CA GLU A 295 17.97 -3.60 2.65
C GLU A 295 18.42 -4.37 3.89
N THR A 296 19.72 -4.41 4.16
CA THR A 296 20.25 -4.65 5.51
C THR A 296 20.20 -3.34 6.30
N GLY A 297 19.89 -3.41 7.60
CA GLY A 297 20.12 -2.27 8.49
C GLY A 297 21.58 -1.84 8.41
N ASP A 298 21.84 -0.54 8.48
CA ASP A 298 23.16 0.04 8.28
C ASP A 298 24.14 -0.44 9.38
N VAL A 299 24.75 -1.62 9.17
CA VAL A 299 25.73 -2.22 10.07
C VAL A 299 26.98 -1.32 10.13
N GLY A 300 27.25 -0.56 9.07
CA GLY A 300 28.32 0.43 9.01
C GLY A 300 28.16 1.55 10.05
N ALA A 301 26.97 2.14 10.16
CA ALA A 301 26.72 3.25 11.10
C ALA A 301 26.76 2.84 12.58
N LEU A 302 26.42 1.59 12.91
CA LEU A 302 26.51 1.06 14.28
C LEU A 302 27.94 0.70 14.67
N VAL A 303 28.72 0.14 13.73
CA VAL A 303 30.15 -0.12 13.92
C VAL A 303 30.94 1.18 14.01
N GLU A 304 30.62 2.21 13.22
CA GLU A 304 31.23 3.56 13.34
C GLU A 304 30.87 4.22 14.68
N LYS A 305 29.64 4.07 15.18
CA LYS A 305 29.24 4.59 16.50
C LYS A 305 29.89 3.82 17.67
N GLN A 306 30.10 2.51 17.54
CA GLN A 306 30.82 1.73 18.55
C GLN A 306 32.33 1.99 18.49
N ALA A 307 32.93 2.09 17.30
CA ALA A 307 34.33 2.47 17.12
C ALA A 307 34.60 3.90 17.62
N GLY A 308 33.69 4.85 17.37
CA GLY A 308 33.75 6.22 17.88
C GLY A 308 33.67 6.31 19.41
N LYS A 309 32.84 5.46 20.05
CA LYS A 309 32.76 5.36 21.52
C LYS A 309 34.02 4.76 22.15
N ILE A 310 34.61 3.74 21.52
CA ILE A 310 35.85 3.11 22.00
C ILE A 310 37.04 4.08 21.85
N SER A 311 37.06 4.93 20.82
CA SER A 311 38.08 5.98 20.66
C SER A 311 37.93 7.13 21.67
N ASP A 312 36.71 7.52 22.06
CA ASP A 312 36.49 8.58 23.06
C ASP A 312 36.81 8.12 24.50
N GLU A 313 36.56 6.84 24.84
CA GLU A 313 36.93 6.29 26.16
C GLU A 313 38.46 6.11 26.30
N GLY A 314 39.15 5.73 25.22
CA GLY A 314 40.62 5.55 25.21
C GLY A 314 41.43 6.85 25.34
N ASP A 315 40.85 8.00 24.98
CA ASP A 315 41.53 9.31 25.09
C ASP A 315 41.32 9.95 26.48
N SER A 316 40.18 9.68 27.13
CA SER A 316 39.89 10.14 28.50
C SER A 316 40.80 9.48 29.56
N GLU A 317 41.17 8.21 29.36
CA GLU A 317 42.05 7.46 30.27
C GLU A 317 43.54 7.86 30.15
N LYS A 318 43.98 8.28 28.94
CA LYS A 318 45.34 8.81 28.75
C LYS A 318 45.54 10.18 29.38
N VAL A 319 44.51 11.03 29.41
CA VAL A 319 44.59 12.37 30.03
C VAL A 319 44.65 12.28 31.57
N THR A 320 43.97 11.31 32.19
CA THR A 320 44.02 11.11 33.64
C THR A 320 45.34 10.46 34.09
N THR A 321 45.93 9.58 33.28
CA THR A 321 47.21 8.93 33.62
C THR A 321 48.40 9.90 33.50
N ARG A 322 48.38 10.83 32.53
CA ARG A 322 49.46 11.83 32.37
C ARG A 322 49.49 12.90 33.47
N LYS A 323 48.36 13.17 34.14
CA LYS A 323 48.28 14.14 35.25
C LYS A 323 48.80 13.61 36.60
N ARG A 324 48.93 12.29 36.78
CA ARG A 324 49.40 11.70 38.06
C ARG A 324 50.93 11.53 38.17
N VAL A 325 51.68 11.69 37.09
CA VAL A 325 53.14 11.43 37.09
C VAL A 325 53.99 12.69 37.31
N SER A 326 53.45 13.91 37.23
CA SER A 326 54.24 15.15 37.32
C SER A 326 54.14 15.88 38.68
N LYS A 327 54.08 15.16 39.80
CA LYS A 327 54.20 15.80 41.13
C LYS A 327 54.93 14.90 42.13
N LYS A 328 56.24 14.73 41.93
CA LYS A 328 57.17 14.33 42.99
C LYS A 328 58.60 14.68 42.55
N ILE A 329 59.33 15.34 43.46
CA ILE A 329 60.79 15.60 43.46
C ILE A 329 61.16 16.79 42.55
N ASP A 330 61.66 17.95 43.00
CA ASP A 330 62.32 18.41 44.25
C ASP A 330 61.77 19.75 44.76
#